data_AF-A0AAW9ALI1-F1
#
_entry.id   AF-A0AAW9ALI1-F1
#
_cell.length_a   1.000
_cell.length_b   1.000
_cell.length_c   1.000
_cell.angle_alpha   90.00
_cell.angle_beta   90.00
_cell.angle_gamma   90.00
#
_symmetry.space_group_name_H-M   'P 1'
#
loop_
_entity.id
_entity.type
_entity.pdbx_description
1 polymer ?
#
loop_
_entity_poly.entity_id
_entity_poly.type
_entity_poly.pdbx_seq_one_letter_code
_entity_poly.pdbx_strand_id
1 'polypeptide(L)'
;MSNTTAKKPNPLFEILFNVFIPSFILMKFSGDEHLGTAMALVVALLFPIIYGGMDLVRNKKFNFISALGFISVLLTGGIGLLELDTRWLALKEALIPGLIGLAVLGSTFTRYPLMQKLVLNDTVLNLALINQRLKENDKTDAFERCLMSSNYLFASTFAFSSAMNYFLATWIVTSPSGTAAFNEELGKMTLYSYPMIAIPSMLMMFGIFYYIWRQVRAMTSLETEQIFHLK
;
A
#
# COMPACT_ATOMS: atom_id res chain seq x y z
N MET A 1 -14.06 -17.15 -30.11
CA MET A 1 -14.24 -17.00 -28.66
C MET A 1 -12.89 -17.21 -27.99
N SER A 2 -12.11 -16.14 -27.75
CA SER A 2 -10.81 -16.25 -27.10
C SER A 2 -10.97 -16.07 -25.58
N ASN A 3 -10.85 -17.17 -24.86
CA ASN A 3 -10.68 -17.21 -23.41
C ASN A 3 -9.46 -16.39 -23.01
N THR A 4 -9.65 -15.13 -22.62
CA THR A 4 -8.62 -14.38 -21.90
C THR A 4 -8.73 -14.76 -20.43
N THR A 5 -8.10 -15.87 -20.09
CA THR A 5 -7.74 -16.20 -18.71
C THR A 5 -7.00 -15.00 -18.13
N ALA A 6 -7.61 -14.34 -17.15
CA ALA A 6 -6.97 -13.32 -16.32
C ALA A 6 -5.77 -13.99 -15.63
N LYS A 7 -4.59 -13.85 -16.25
CA LYS A 7 -3.33 -14.37 -15.74
C LYS A 7 -3.06 -13.63 -14.43
N LYS A 8 -3.06 -14.34 -13.30
CA LYS A 8 -2.63 -13.82 -12.01
C LYS A 8 -1.32 -13.05 -12.21
N PRO A 9 -1.23 -11.77 -11.80
CA PRO A 9 0.01 -11.04 -11.97
C PRO A 9 1.09 -11.75 -11.14
N ASN A 10 2.20 -12.14 -11.79
CA ASN A 10 3.34 -12.68 -11.06
C ASN A 10 3.93 -11.52 -10.25
N PRO A 11 3.99 -11.58 -8.91
CA PRO A 11 4.46 -10.48 -8.06
C PRO A 11 5.88 -10.01 -8.43
N LEU A 12 6.74 -10.95 -8.86
CA LEU A 12 8.09 -10.65 -9.35
C LEU A 12 8.10 -9.88 -10.68
N PHE A 13 7.14 -10.17 -11.57
CA PHE A 13 7.01 -9.48 -12.85
C PHE A 13 6.48 -8.07 -12.65
N GLU A 14 5.56 -7.87 -11.70
CA GLU A 14 5.08 -6.54 -11.30
C GLU A 14 6.20 -5.69 -10.67
N ILE A 15 6.98 -6.25 -9.75
CA ILE A 15 8.12 -5.52 -9.14
C ILE A 15 9.14 -5.14 -10.23
N LEU A 16 9.47 -6.06 -11.13
CA LEU A 16 10.43 -5.78 -12.20
C LEU A 16 9.93 -4.70 -13.16
N PHE A 17 8.69 -4.79 -13.64
CA PHE A 17 8.17 -3.86 -14.65
C PHE A 17 7.67 -2.53 -14.11
N ASN A 18 7.10 -2.50 -12.90
CA ASN A 18 6.52 -1.27 -12.33
C ASN A 18 7.45 -0.53 -11.38
N VAL A 19 8.46 -1.20 -10.81
CA VAL A 19 9.37 -0.59 -9.84
C VAL A 19 10.79 -0.53 -10.40
N PHE A 20 11.34 -1.66 -10.85
CA PHE A 20 12.75 -1.72 -11.23
C PHE A 20 13.04 -1.02 -12.56
N ILE A 21 12.27 -1.29 -13.62
CA ILE A 21 12.47 -0.69 -14.95
C ILE A 21 12.33 0.84 -14.91
N PRO A 22 11.26 1.43 -14.35
CA PRO A 22 11.12 2.89 -14.30
C PRO A 22 12.22 3.55 -13.46
N SER A 23 12.58 2.95 -12.32
CA SER A 23 13.67 3.46 -11.46
C SER A 23 15.03 3.41 -12.16
N PHE A 24 15.31 2.33 -12.91
CA PHE A 24 16.55 2.19 -13.66
C PHE A 24 16.63 3.18 -14.84
N ILE A 25 15.49 3.44 -15.50
CA ILE A 25 15.40 4.47 -16.55
C ILE A 25 15.67 5.85 -15.95
N LEU A 26 15.05 6.19 -14.82
CA LEU A 26 15.29 7.47 -14.13
C LEU A 26 16.75 7.62 -13.69
N MET A 27 17.37 6.57 -13.16
CA MET A 27 18.76 6.63 -12.68
C MET A 27 19.80 6.69 -13.80
N LYS A 28 19.58 5.97 -14.91
CA LYS A 28 20.62 5.77 -15.93
C LYS A 28 20.43 6.62 -17.19
N PHE A 29 19.20 7.03 -17.51
CA PHE A 29 18.87 7.79 -18.72
C PHE A 29 18.61 9.28 -18.46
N SER A 30 18.70 9.75 -17.21
CA SER A 30 18.48 11.17 -16.88
C SER A 30 19.71 12.08 -17.07
N GLY A 31 20.82 11.57 -17.60
CA GLY A 31 21.98 12.39 -17.97
C GLY A 31 21.77 13.18 -19.27
N ASP A 32 22.40 14.35 -19.37
CA ASP A 32 22.28 15.28 -20.51
C ASP A 32 22.71 14.67 -21.86
N GLU A 33 23.46 13.57 -21.86
CA GLU A 33 23.88 12.85 -23.08
C GLU A 33 22.80 11.96 -23.72
N HIS A 34 21.64 11.77 -23.08
CA HIS A 34 20.61 10.82 -23.56
C HIS A 34 19.26 11.50 -23.86
N LEU A 35 18.32 11.49 -22.90
CA LEU A 35 16.95 11.97 -23.10
C LEU A 35 16.73 13.37 -22.52
N GLY A 36 17.61 13.82 -21.61
CA GLY A 36 17.38 15.01 -20.79
C GLY A 36 16.41 14.71 -19.63
N THR A 37 16.51 15.51 -18.57
CA THR A 37 15.77 15.35 -17.31
C THR A 37 14.26 15.31 -17.49
N ALA A 38 13.71 16.18 -18.31
CA ALA A 38 12.28 16.25 -18.55
C ALA A 38 11.75 15.02 -19.31
N MET A 39 12.43 14.56 -20.36
CA MET A 39 11.94 13.41 -21.16
C MET A 39 12.15 12.08 -20.44
N ALA A 40 13.22 11.93 -19.64
CA ALA A 40 13.42 10.74 -18.81
C ALA A 40 12.26 10.59 -17.80
N LEU A 41 11.82 11.70 -17.19
CA LEU A 41 10.69 11.73 -16.27
C LEU A 41 9.37 11.39 -17.02
N VAL A 42 9.12 12.01 -18.17
CA VAL A 42 7.92 11.73 -19.00
C VAL A 42 7.86 10.26 -19.40
N VAL A 43 8.96 9.68 -19.88
CA VAL A 43 9.02 8.27 -20.29
C VAL A 43 8.80 7.34 -19.10
N ALA A 44 9.43 7.61 -17.95
CA ALA A 44 9.25 6.81 -16.74
C ALA A 44 7.79 6.84 -16.23
N LEU A 45 7.09 7.95 -16.41
CA LEU A 45 5.69 8.11 -15.99
C LEU A 45 4.69 7.56 -17.00
N LEU A 46 5.04 7.50 -18.29
CA LEU A 46 4.18 6.92 -19.33
C LEU A 46 3.88 5.44 -19.06
N PHE A 47 4.83 4.67 -18.53
CA PHE A 47 4.62 3.26 -18.17
C PHE A 47 3.49 3.06 -17.14
N PRO A 48 3.55 3.66 -15.93
CA PRO A 48 2.47 3.56 -14.96
C PRO A 48 1.17 4.25 -15.40
N ILE A 49 1.23 5.31 -16.21
CA ILE A 49 0.03 5.97 -16.77
C ILE A 49 -0.70 5.05 -17.76
N ILE A 50 0.02 4.43 -18.70
CA ILE A 50 -0.56 3.52 -19.69
C ILE A 50 -1.08 2.26 -18.99
N TYR A 51 -0.30 1.69 -18.08
CA TYR A 51 -0.71 0.52 -17.31
C TYR A 51 -1.94 0.82 -16.44
N GLY A 52 -1.93 1.91 -15.68
CA GLY A 52 -3.06 2.35 -14.84
C GLY A 52 -4.30 2.69 -15.65
N GLY A 53 -4.15 3.36 -16.80
CA GLY A 53 -5.24 3.67 -17.72
C GLY A 53 -5.84 2.42 -18.37
N MET A 54 -5.01 1.48 -18.81
CA MET A 54 -5.46 0.19 -19.33
C MET A 54 -6.19 -0.63 -18.27
N ASP A 55 -5.70 -0.66 -17.03
CA ASP A 55 -6.36 -1.35 -15.92
C ASP A 55 -7.73 -0.74 -15.60
N LEU A 56 -7.83 0.59 -15.61
CA LEU A 56 -9.09 1.32 -15.38
C LEU A 56 -10.12 1.05 -16.48
N VAL A 57 -9.70 1.03 -17.75
CA VAL A 57 -10.56 0.75 -18.91
C VAL A 57 -10.99 -0.72 -18.95
N ARG A 58 -10.09 -1.65 -18.61
CA ARG A 58 -10.33 -3.10 -18.70
C ARG A 58 -11.17 -3.63 -17.55
N ASN A 59 -10.99 -3.10 -16.33
CA ASN A 59 -11.72 -3.59 -15.15
C ASN A 59 -13.09 -2.94 -14.94
N LYS A 60 -13.43 -1.83 -15.63
CA LYS A 60 -14.72 -1.09 -15.57
C LYS A 60 -15.27 -0.79 -14.15
N LYS A 61 -14.46 -0.99 -13.12
CA LYS A 61 -14.76 -0.70 -11.72
C LYS A 61 -13.74 0.33 -11.26
N PHE A 62 -14.22 1.51 -10.89
CA PHE A 62 -13.38 2.52 -10.24
C PHE A 62 -12.86 1.94 -8.93
N ASN A 63 -11.61 1.49 -8.95
CA ASN A 63 -10.90 1.11 -7.74
C ASN A 63 -10.22 2.36 -7.19
N PHE A 64 -10.57 2.73 -5.96
CA PHE A 64 -9.97 3.88 -5.27
C PHE A 64 -8.44 3.75 -5.20
N ILE A 65 -7.91 2.53 -5.09
CA ILE A 65 -6.47 2.26 -5.06
C ILE A 65 -5.81 2.63 -6.41
N SER A 66 -6.40 2.21 -7.54
CA SER A 66 -5.89 2.53 -8.88
C SER A 66 -5.97 4.04 -9.17
N ALA A 67 -7.05 4.70 -8.74
CA ALA A 67 -7.19 6.15 -8.88
C ALA A 67 -6.15 6.93 -8.05
N LEU A 68 -5.91 6.51 -6.80
CA LEU A 68 -4.91 7.12 -5.92
C LEU A 68 -3.49 6.94 -6.48
N GLY A 69 -3.18 5.75 -7.00
CA GLY A 69 -1.90 5.48 -7.68
C GLY A 69 -1.70 6.34 -8.93
N PHE A 70 -2.73 6.48 -9.75
CA PHE A 70 -2.69 7.33 -10.94
C PHE A 70 -2.45 8.80 -10.59
N ILE A 71 -3.18 9.34 -9.59
CA ILE A 71 -2.98 10.71 -9.10
C ILE A 71 -1.57 10.89 -8.54
N SER A 72 -1.03 9.89 -7.80
CA SER A 72 0.34 9.94 -7.28
C SER A 72 1.39 10.07 -8.37
N VAL A 73 1.25 9.28 -9.44
CA VAL A 73 2.15 9.31 -10.61
C VAL A 73 2.05 10.67 -11.31
N LEU A 74 0.85 11.19 -11.51
CA LEU A 74 0.65 12.54 -12.07
C LEU A 74 1.27 13.64 -11.20
N LEU A 75 1.09 13.57 -9.87
CA LEU A 75 1.70 14.54 -8.94
C LEU A 75 3.22 14.46 -8.96
N THR A 76 3.79 13.25 -9.04
CA THR A 76 5.24 13.06 -9.19
C THR A 76 5.75 13.68 -10.49
N GLY A 77 5.02 13.48 -11.59
CA GLY A 77 5.30 14.12 -12.86
C GLY A 77 5.21 15.63 -12.83
N GLY A 78 4.14 16.15 -12.23
CA GLY A 78 3.93 17.58 -12.07
C GLY A 78 5.05 18.23 -11.26
N ILE A 79 5.45 17.63 -10.14
CA ILE A 79 6.52 18.16 -9.29
C ILE A 79 7.87 18.15 -10.03
N GLY A 80 8.18 17.08 -10.74
CA GLY A 80 9.42 16.96 -11.51
C GLY A 80 9.48 17.90 -12.72
N LEU A 81 8.37 18.10 -13.45
CA LEU A 81 8.32 18.93 -14.67
C LEU A 81 8.12 20.42 -14.39
N LEU A 82 7.41 20.77 -13.32
CA LEU A 82 7.17 22.17 -12.93
C LEU A 82 8.25 22.71 -11.98
N GLU A 83 9.32 21.95 -11.77
CA GLU A 83 10.44 22.30 -10.88
C GLU A 83 9.96 22.77 -9.49
N LEU A 84 9.00 22.04 -8.91
CA LEU A 84 8.44 22.36 -7.59
C LEU A 84 9.34 21.85 -6.46
N ASP A 85 9.39 22.62 -5.38
CA ASP A 85 10.17 22.32 -4.17
C ASP A 85 9.98 20.85 -3.72
N THR A 86 11.09 20.17 -3.41
CA THR A 86 11.15 18.76 -2.99
C THR A 86 10.26 18.48 -1.76
N ARG A 87 9.92 19.50 -0.98
CA ARG A 87 8.94 19.43 0.11
C ARG A 87 7.56 18.96 -0.35
N TRP A 88 7.12 19.34 -1.54
CA TRP A 88 5.83 18.87 -2.11
C TRP A 88 5.88 17.38 -2.43
N LEU A 89 7.06 16.88 -2.82
CA LEU A 89 7.28 15.45 -3.04
C LEU A 89 7.15 14.68 -1.72
N ALA A 90 7.85 15.13 -0.68
CA ALA A 90 7.78 14.51 0.64
C ALA A 90 6.36 14.54 1.21
N LEU A 91 5.65 15.66 1.03
CA LEU A 91 4.26 15.78 1.47
C LEU A 91 3.35 14.78 0.74
N LYS A 92 3.42 14.65 -0.60
CA LYS A 92 2.55 13.69 -1.33
C LYS A 92 2.80 12.24 -0.92
N GLU A 93 4.07 11.88 -0.69
CA GLU A 93 4.46 10.51 -0.35
C GLU A 93 3.98 10.13 1.05
N ALA A 94 3.97 11.10 1.97
CA ALA A 94 3.39 10.95 3.30
C ALA A 94 1.85 10.95 3.27
N LEU A 95 1.25 11.73 2.36
CA LEU A 95 -0.19 11.97 2.29
C LEU A 95 -0.97 10.69 2.01
N ILE A 96 -0.50 9.84 1.10
CA ILE A 96 -1.23 8.62 0.72
C ILE A 96 -1.36 7.65 1.92
N PRO A 97 -0.27 7.20 2.56
CA PRO A 97 -0.37 6.37 3.76
C PRO A 97 -1.07 7.10 4.92
N GLY A 98 -0.89 8.42 5.04
CA GLY A 98 -1.54 9.24 6.06
C GLY A 98 -3.06 9.27 5.93
N LEU A 99 -3.58 9.50 4.71
CA LEU A 99 -5.01 9.45 4.42
C LEU A 99 -5.59 8.06 4.65
N ILE A 100 -4.86 7.00 4.27
CA ILE A 100 -5.28 5.62 4.55
C ILE A 100 -5.32 5.37 6.07
N GLY A 101 -4.30 5.80 6.81
CA GLY A 101 -4.25 5.69 8.27
C GLY A 101 -5.38 6.45 8.95
N LEU A 102 -5.69 7.66 8.50
CA LEU A 102 -6.85 8.43 8.98
C LEU A 102 -8.18 7.76 8.63
N ALA A 103 -8.32 7.19 7.43
CA ALA A 103 -9.51 6.43 7.05
C ALA A 103 -9.68 5.18 7.92
N VAL A 104 -8.59 4.49 8.26
CA VAL A 104 -8.59 3.38 9.21
C VAL A 104 -9.01 3.85 10.59
N LEU A 105 -8.41 4.92 11.12
CA LEU A 105 -8.79 5.48 12.42
C LEU A 105 -10.26 5.91 12.44
N GLY A 106 -10.73 6.60 11.41
CA GLY A 106 -12.12 6.98 11.25
C GLY A 106 -13.06 5.76 11.14
N SER A 107 -12.61 4.68 10.49
CA SER A 107 -13.38 3.44 10.39
C SER A 107 -13.59 2.76 11.75
N THR A 108 -12.76 3.06 12.75
CA THR A 108 -12.95 2.62 14.15
C THR A 108 -14.30 3.11 14.72
N PHE A 109 -14.77 4.29 14.26
CA PHE A 109 -16.06 4.85 14.66
C PHE A 109 -17.23 4.33 13.81
N THR A 110 -16.94 3.51 12.79
CA THR A 110 -17.96 2.89 11.93
C THR A 110 -18.28 1.49 12.44
N ARG A 111 -19.50 1.00 12.13
CA ARG A 111 -20.02 -0.30 12.56
C ARG A 111 -19.16 -1.52 12.14
N TYR A 112 -18.23 -1.35 11.20
CA TYR A 112 -17.26 -2.37 10.76
C TYR A 112 -15.92 -1.72 10.36
N PRO A 113 -14.90 -1.70 11.24
CA PRO A 113 -13.58 -1.16 10.93
C PRO A 113 -12.95 -1.83 9.71
N LEU A 114 -12.11 -1.10 8.96
CA LEU A 114 -11.50 -1.60 7.72
C LEU A 114 -10.69 -2.88 7.93
N MET A 115 -9.89 -2.93 9.00
CA MET A 115 -9.15 -4.14 9.35
C MET A 115 -10.09 -5.31 9.62
N GLN A 116 -11.22 -5.05 10.27
CA GLN A 116 -12.22 -6.06 10.57
C GLN A 116 -12.78 -6.65 9.27
N LYS A 117 -13.06 -5.86 8.22
CA LYS A 117 -13.50 -6.40 6.92
C LYS A 117 -12.41 -7.20 6.19
N LEU A 118 -11.15 -6.84 6.35
CA LEU A 118 -10.03 -7.54 5.72
C LEU A 118 -9.74 -8.88 6.39
N VAL A 119 -9.77 -8.92 7.73
CA VAL A 119 -9.52 -10.14 8.52
C VAL A 119 -10.77 -11.00 8.63
N LEU A 120 -11.91 -10.39 8.99
CA LEU A 120 -13.22 -11.05 9.10
C LEU A 120 -13.90 -11.07 7.73
N ASN A 121 -13.30 -11.80 6.81
CA ASN A 121 -13.96 -12.17 5.58
C ASN A 121 -14.39 -13.64 5.69
N ASP A 122 -15.67 -13.92 5.40
CA ASP A 122 -16.22 -15.29 5.34
C ASP A 122 -15.45 -16.20 4.36
N THR A 123 -14.66 -15.61 3.45
CA THR A 123 -13.78 -16.37 2.54
C THR A 123 -12.58 -16.99 3.27
N VAL A 124 -12.11 -16.40 4.36
CA VAL A 124 -10.88 -16.79 5.07
C VAL A 124 -11.18 -17.36 6.45
N LEU A 125 -12.13 -16.77 7.18
CA LEU A 125 -12.49 -17.16 8.54
C LEU A 125 -13.92 -17.68 8.60
N ASN A 126 -14.17 -18.70 9.43
CA ASN A 126 -15.50 -19.21 9.68
C ASN A 126 -16.23 -18.31 10.70
N LEU A 127 -16.72 -17.16 10.25
CA LEU A 127 -17.35 -16.15 11.12
C LEU A 127 -18.60 -16.68 11.82
N ALA A 128 -19.34 -17.60 11.19
CA ALA A 128 -20.50 -18.22 11.79
C ALA A 128 -20.13 -19.02 13.06
N LEU A 129 -19.11 -19.89 12.95
CA LEU A 129 -18.64 -20.71 14.07
C LEU A 129 -17.97 -19.86 15.17
N ILE A 130 -17.18 -18.86 14.77
CA ILE A 130 -16.54 -17.92 15.70
C ILE A 130 -17.60 -17.17 16.50
N ASN A 131 -18.60 -16.57 15.83
CA ASN A 131 -19.67 -15.83 16.52
C ASN A 131 -20.53 -16.72 17.41
N GLN A 132 -20.79 -17.97 17.00
CA GLN A 132 -21.50 -18.93 17.84
C GLN A 132 -20.72 -19.19 19.14
N ARG A 133 -19.43 -19.52 19.04
CA ARG A 133 -18.58 -19.80 20.20
C ARG A 133 -18.34 -18.60 21.08
N LEU A 134 -18.25 -17.40 20.50
CA LEU A 134 -18.14 -16.16 21.27
C LEU A 134 -19.41 -15.89 22.11
N LYS A 135 -20.60 -16.21 21.58
CA LYS A 135 -21.85 -16.11 22.33
C LYS A 135 -21.95 -17.18 23.41
N GLU A 136 -21.61 -18.43 23.10
CA GLU A 136 -21.60 -19.54 24.07
C GLU A 136 -20.65 -19.27 25.25
N ASN A 137 -19.53 -18.59 25.00
CA ASN A 137 -18.52 -18.27 26.02
C ASN A 137 -18.70 -16.89 26.67
N ASP A 138 -19.74 -16.12 26.31
CA ASP A 138 -19.97 -14.74 26.77
C ASP A 138 -18.75 -13.81 26.59
N LYS A 139 -18.07 -13.93 25.44
CA LYS A 139 -16.85 -13.17 25.09
C LYS A 139 -17.01 -12.23 23.90
N THR A 140 -18.25 -11.95 23.49
CA THR A 140 -18.54 -11.06 22.36
C THR A 140 -17.94 -9.66 22.57
N ASP A 141 -18.09 -9.07 23.76
CA ASP A 141 -17.53 -7.76 24.09
C ASP A 141 -15.99 -7.76 24.11
N ALA A 142 -15.39 -8.85 24.59
CA ALA A 142 -13.93 -9.00 24.61
C ALA A 142 -13.37 -9.09 23.18
N PHE A 143 -14.10 -9.76 22.28
CA PHE A 143 -13.75 -9.83 20.87
C PHE A 143 -13.85 -8.47 20.18
N GLU A 144 -14.92 -7.71 20.42
CA GLU A 144 -15.05 -6.35 19.89
C GLU A 144 -13.91 -5.44 20.37
N ARG A 145 -13.55 -5.49 21.66
CA ARG A 145 -12.40 -4.73 22.21
C ARG A 145 -11.06 -5.14 21.58
N CYS A 146 -10.88 -6.44 21.31
CA CYS A 146 -9.70 -6.94 20.61
C CYS A 146 -9.61 -6.38 19.18
N LEU A 147 -10.73 -6.34 18.47
CA LEU A 147 -10.78 -5.81 17.10
C LEU A 147 -10.54 -4.30 17.07
N MET A 148 -11.10 -3.55 18.03
CA MET A 148 -10.82 -2.13 18.19
C MET A 148 -9.32 -1.88 18.43
N SER A 149 -8.71 -2.63 19.36
CA SER A 149 -7.27 -2.54 19.65
C SER A 149 -6.43 -2.86 18.41
N SER A 150 -6.84 -3.86 17.63
CA SER A 150 -6.16 -4.26 16.40
C SER A 150 -6.29 -3.20 15.30
N ASN A 151 -7.43 -2.51 15.22
CA ASN A 151 -7.61 -1.41 14.28
C ASN A 151 -6.72 -0.21 14.62
N TYR A 152 -6.55 0.10 15.92
CA TYR A 152 -5.56 1.11 16.35
C TYR A 152 -4.13 0.70 16.00
N LEU A 153 -3.74 -0.55 16.23
CA LEU A 153 -2.43 -1.05 15.81
C LEU A 153 -2.23 -0.94 14.30
N PHE A 154 -3.24 -1.29 13.51
CA PHE A 154 -3.21 -1.18 12.05
C PHE A 154 -3.06 0.28 11.59
N ALA A 155 -3.78 1.20 12.21
CA ALA A 155 -3.65 2.62 11.92
C ALA A 155 -2.27 3.16 12.28
N SER A 156 -1.69 2.71 13.40
CA SER A 156 -0.30 3.02 13.78
C SER A 156 0.71 2.54 12.74
N THR A 157 0.49 1.39 12.10
CA THR A 157 1.33 0.93 10.97
C THR A 157 1.30 1.90 9.79
N PHE A 158 0.12 2.44 9.46
CA PHE A 158 0.00 3.45 8.40
C PHE A 158 0.58 4.81 8.79
N ALA A 159 0.43 5.23 10.04
CA ALA A 159 1.07 6.42 10.56
C ALA A 159 2.60 6.31 10.51
N PHE A 160 3.15 5.16 10.91
CA PHE A 160 4.57 4.86 10.78
C PHE A 160 5.02 4.89 9.30
N SER A 161 4.25 4.25 8.40
CA SER A 161 4.53 4.27 6.96
C SER A 161 4.52 5.69 6.38
N SER A 162 3.56 6.54 6.78
CA SER A 162 3.50 7.95 6.37
C SER A 162 4.73 8.73 6.84
N ALA A 163 5.11 8.58 8.12
CA ALA A 163 6.28 9.24 8.69
C ALA A 163 7.58 8.78 8.02
N MET A 164 7.73 7.47 7.77
CA MET A 164 8.90 6.92 7.08
C MET A 164 8.98 7.39 5.62
N ASN A 165 7.84 7.47 4.91
CA ASN A 165 7.81 8.04 3.55
C ASN A 165 8.28 9.49 3.54
N TYR A 166 7.77 10.32 4.46
CA TYR A 166 8.20 11.71 4.60
C TYR A 166 9.70 11.83 4.88
N PHE A 167 10.19 11.02 5.83
CA PHE A 167 11.58 11.03 6.24
C PHE A 167 12.51 10.59 5.10
N LEU A 168 12.20 9.48 4.42
CA LEU A 168 12.98 8.98 3.29
C LEU A 168 12.96 9.95 2.11
N ALA A 169 11.81 10.56 1.81
CA ALA A 169 11.71 11.57 0.76
C ALA A 169 12.61 12.77 1.06
N THR A 170 12.57 13.29 2.28
CA THR A 170 13.37 14.45 2.69
C THR A 170 14.86 14.13 2.80
N TRP A 171 15.20 12.89 3.14
CA TRP A 171 16.60 12.46 3.31
C TRP A 171 17.28 12.08 1.98
N ILE A 172 16.55 11.44 1.07
CA ILE A 172 17.08 10.98 -0.23
C ILE A 172 16.97 12.09 -1.28
N VAL A 173 15.87 12.85 -1.31
CA VAL A 173 15.62 13.86 -2.34
C VAL A 173 16.04 15.23 -1.84
N THR A 174 17.31 15.56 -2.08
CA THR A 174 17.94 16.82 -1.66
C THR A 174 18.20 17.76 -2.82
N SER A 175 18.24 17.22 -4.04
CA SER A 175 18.54 17.97 -5.25
C SER A 175 17.31 18.73 -5.76
N PRO A 176 17.50 19.92 -6.38
CA PRO A 176 16.40 20.67 -6.98
C PRO A 176 15.69 19.84 -8.06
N SER A 177 14.37 19.88 -8.05
CA SER A 177 13.50 19.36 -9.12
C SER A 177 13.90 19.92 -10.49
N GLY A 178 13.84 19.08 -11.53
CA GLY A 178 14.29 19.42 -12.88
C GLY A 178 15.75 19.06 -13.19
N THR A 179 16.53 18.67 -12.17
CA THR A 179 17.93 18.24 -12.34
C THR A 179 18.06 16.72 -12.53
N ALA A 180 19.18 16.28 -13.13
CA ALA A 180 19.47 14.85 -13.32
C ALA A 180 19.60 14.13 -11.98
N ALA A 181 20.20 14.82 -11.00
CA ALA A 181 20.34 14.33 -9.64
C ALA A 181 18.98 14.08 -8.97
N PHE A 182 18.00 14.96 -9.16
CA PHE A 182 16.65 14.77 -8.64
C PHE A 182 15.98 13.50 -9.19
N ASN A 183 16.09 13.24 -10.49
CA ASN A 183 15.52 12.03 -11.10
C ASN A 183 16.22 10.76 -10.58
N GLU A 184 17.54 10.80 -10.39
CA GLU A 184 18.30 9.70 -9.81
C GLU A 184 17.90 9.44 -8.35
N GLU A 185 17.75 10.51 -7.57
CA GLU A 185 17.27 10.47 -6.19
C GLU A 185 15.84 9.93 -6.09
N LEU A 186 14.94 10.29 -7.01
CA LEU A 186 13.59 9.72 -7.09
C LEU A 186 13.61 8.20 -7.37
N GLY A 187 14.45 7.77 -8.30
CA GLY A 187 14.65 6.34 -8.59
C GLY A 187 15.19 5.59 -7.38
N LYS A 188 16.21 6.14 -6.70
CA LYS A 188 16.74 5.61 -5.45
C LYS A 188 15.67 5.55 -4.37
N MET A 189 14.92 6.63 -4.15
CA MET A 189 13.84 6.70 -3.16
C MET A 189 12.83 5.58 -3.41
N THR A 190 12.36 5.41 -4.64
CA THR A 190 11.40 4.36 -4.99
C THR A 190 11.95 2.96 -4.66
N LEU A 191 13.22 2.71 -4.97
CA LEU A 191 13.88 1.43 -4.70
C LEU A 191 14.11 1.18 -3.20
N TYR A 192 14.52 2.20 -2.44
CA TYR A 192 14.80 2.09 -0.99
C TYR A 192 13.53 2.08 -0.15
N SER A 193 12.49 2.83 -0.54
CA SER A 193 11.20 2.85 0.14
C SER A 193 10.54 1.47 0.14
N TYR A 194 10.75 0.65 -0.90
CA TYR A 194 10.19 -0.70 -0.94
C TYR A 194 10.65 -1.59 0.23
N PRO A 195 11.95 -1.90 0.44
CA PRO A 195 12.40 -2.67 1.60
C PRO A 195 12.21 -1.93 2.92
N MET A 196 12.47 -0.61 2.97
CA MET A 196 12.44 0.14 4.24
C MET A 196 11.04 0.36 4.80
N ILE A 197 10.01 0.36 3.96
CA ILE A 197 8.63 0.62 4.38
C ILE A 197 7.79 -0.65 4.26
N ALA A 198 7.88 -1.37 3.13
CA ALA A 198 7.05 -2.54 2.90
C ALA A 198 7.42 -3.69 3.85
N ILE A 199 8.71 -3.93 4.14
CA ILE A 199 9.11 -5.03 5.04
C ILE A 199 8.65 -4.76 6.48
N PRO A 200 8.92 -3.60 7.11
CA PRO A 200 8.43 -3.34 8.46
C PRO A 200 6.90 -3.33 8.54
N SER A 201 6.22 -2.74 7.57
CA SER A 201 4.75 -2.72 7.56
C SER A 201 4.16 -4.13 7.39
N MET A 202 4.76 -4.99 6.55
CA MET A 202 4.39 -6.40 6.47
C MET A 202 4.61 -7.13 7.79
N LEU A 203 5.74 -6.92 8.47
CA LEU A 203 6.00 -7.54 9.78
C LEU A 203 4.99 -7.09 10.83
N MET A 204 4.67 -5.80 10.89
CA MET A 204 3.63 -5.27 11.77
C MET A 204 2.26 -5.87 11.43
N MET A 205 1.95 -6.01 10.13
CA MET A 205 0.74 -6.65 9.65
C MET A 205 0.62 -8.10 10.14
N PHE A 206 1.66 -8.90 9.93
CA PHE A 206 1.72 -10.28 10.42
C PHE A 206 1.59 -10.35 11.95
N GLY A 207 2.19 -9.41 12.67
CA GLY A 207 2.04 -9.28 14.12
C GLY A 207 0.60 -9.00 14.55
N ILE A 208 -0.10 -8.11 13.86
CA ILE A 208 -1.53 -7.80 14.12
C ILE A 208 -2.40 -9.02 13.83
N PHE A 209 -2.19 -9.69 12.70
CA PHE A 209 -2.91 -10.93 12.37
C PHE A 209 -2.68 -12.02 13.41
N TYR A 210 -1.43 -12.23 13.84
CA TYR A 210 -1.09 -13.19 14.87
C TYR A 210 -1.74 -12.85 16.22
N TYR A 211 -1.75 -11.57 16.60
CA TYR A 211 -2.44 -11.08 17.80
C TYR A 211 -3.95 -11.39 17.75
N ILE A 212 -4.64 -11.04 16.65
CA ILE A 212 -6.06 -11.33 16.47
C ILE A 212 -6.31 -12.84 16.54
N TRP A 213 -5.55 -13.64 15.79
CA TRP A 213 -5.71 -15.08 15.75
C TRP A 213 -5.56 -15.71 17.13
N ARG A 214 -4.51 -15.32 17.88
CA ARG A 214 -4.27 -15.80 19.24
C ARG A 214 -5.42 -15.45 20.18
N GLN A 215 -5.96 -14.23 20.06
CA GLN A 215 -7.08 -13.78 20.88
C GLN A 215 -8.40 -14.49 20.52
N VAL A 216 -8.70 -14.64 19.24
CA VAL A 216 -9.85 -15.43 18.77
C VAL A 216 -9.78 -16.85 19.30
N ARG A 217 -8.60 -17.50 19.20
CA ARG A 217 -8.37 -18.85 19.72
C ARG A 217 -8.60 -18.94 21.23
N ALA A 218 -8.08 -17.98 21.99
CA ALA A 218 -8.25 -17.93 23.45
C ALA A 218 -9.70 -17.62 23.89
N MET A 219 -10.47 -16.92 23.07
CA MET A 219 -11.87 -16.58 23.38
C MET A 219 -12.87 -17.65 22.96
N THR A 220 -12.59 -18.38 21.88
CA THR A 220 -13.50 -19.38 21.30
C THR A 220 -13.14 -20.82 21.63
N SER A 221 -11.91 -21.06 22.11
CA SER A 221 -11.32 -22.40 22.31
C SER A 221 -11.35 -23.27 21.04
N LEU A 222 -11.49 -22.66 19.86
CA LEU A 222 -11.47 -23.33 18.58
C LEU A 222 -10.04 -23.68 18.18
N GLU A 223 -9.87 -24.76 17.42
CA GLU A 223 -8.59 -25.05 16.78
C GLU A 223 -8.39 -24.18 15.54
N THR A 224 -7.14 -23.99 15.13
CA THR A 224 -6.77 -23.17 13.96
C THR A 224 -7.52 -23.62 12.71
N GLU A 225 -7.67 -24.92 12.52
CA GLU A 225 -8.36 -25.53 11.38
C GLU A 225 -9.86 -25.22 11.35
N GLN A 226 -10.47 -24.95 12.51
CA GLN A 226 -11.88 -24.59 12.63
C GLN A 226 -12.10 -23.07 12.46
N ILE A 227 -11.08 -22.28 12.78
CA ILE A 227 -11.08 -20.81 12.66
C ILE A 227 -10.93 -20.39 11.20
N PHE A 228 -9.99 -21.02 10.47
CA PHE A 228 -9.79 -20.76 9.05
C PHE A 228 -10.66 -21.69 8.21
N HIS A 229 -11.12 -21.25 7.04
CA HIS A 229 -11.69 -22.13 6.03
C HIS A 229 -10.57 -23.01 5.42
N LEU A 230 -10.04 -23.95 6.19
CA LEU A 230 -9.19 -25.02 5.70
C LEU A 230 -10.12 -26.13 5.22
N LYS A 231 -10.32 -26.14 3.91
CA LYS A 231 -10.98 -27.25 3.21
C LYS A 231 -9.94 -28.24 2.73
#